data_AF-U7QA00-F1
#
_entry.id   AF-U7QA00-F1
#
_cell.length_a   1.000
_cell.length_b   1.000
_cell.length_c   1.000
_cell.angle_alpha   90.00
_cell.angle_beta   90.00
_cell.angle_gamma   90.00
#
_symmetry.space_group_name_H-M   'P 1'
#
loop_
_entity.id
_entity.type
_entity.pdbx_description
1 polymer ?
#
loop_
_entity_poly.entity_id
_entity_poly.type
_entity_poly.pdbx_seq_one_letter_code
_entity_poly.pdbx_strand_id
1 'polypeptide(L)'
;EPRPMWSALLADLRQNLPVGMMAAKFHFGLAEAISTMVERLSFETEFHQVILTGGVFQNQILLTQVRERLMSKNLEVLTHSQVPSNDGGLSLGQAVIASAKLKEE
;
A
#
# COMPACT_ATOMS: atom_id res chain seq x y z
N GLU A 1 11.30 7.48 2.54
CA GLU A 1 12.43 8.23 1.94
C GLU A 1 12.89 7.47 0.68
N PRO A 2 12.79 8.06 -0.54
CA PRO A 2 12.95 7.31 -1.80
C PRO A 2 14.39 7.23 -2.35
N ARG A 3 15.39 7.93 -1.80
CA ARG A 3 16.77 7.93 -2.34
C ARG A 3 17.37 6.53 -2.49
N PRO A 4 17.22 5.56 -1.56
CA PRO A 4 17.79 4.22 -1.73
C PRO A 4 17.23 3.50 -2.96
N MET A 5 15.94 3.67 -3.24
CA MET A 5 15.29 3.12 -4.43
C MET A 5 15.86 3.74 -5.72
N TRP A 6 16.07 5.05 -5.75
CA TRP A 6 16.69 5.72 -6.90
C TRP A 6 18.13 5.23 -7.14
N SER A 7 18.94 5.10 -6.09
CA SER A 7 20.29 4.56 -6.20
C SER A 7 20.30 3.13 -6.77
N ALA A 8 19.37 2.29 -6.32
CA ALA A 8 19.22 0.92 -6.84
C ALA A 8 18.82 0.91 -8.32
N LEU A 9 17.83 1.71 -8.72
CA LEU A 9 17.38 1.81 -10.11
C LEU A 9 18.49 2.34 -11.04
N LEU A 10 19.25 3.35 -10.61
CA LEU A 10 20.38 3.88 -11.38
C LEU A 10 21.51 2.86 -11.51
N ALA A 11 21.75 2.04 -10.49
CA ALA A 11 22.71 0.95 -10.57
C ALA A 11 22.25 -0.16 -11.53
N ASP A 12 20.97 -0.50 -11.54
CA ASP A 12 20.40 -1.49 -12.46
C ASP A 12 20.46 -1.01 -13.92
N LEU A 13 20.20 0.29 -14.15
CA LEU A 13 20.35 0.92 -15.46
C LEU A 13 21.79 0.84 -15.97
N ARG A 14 22.78 1.11 -15.12
CA ARG A 14 24.21 0.99 -15.48
C ARG A 14 24.62 -0.43 -15.81
N GLN A 15 23.94 -1.42 -15.25
CA GLN A 15 24.15 -2.85 -15.51
C GLN A 15 23.38 -3.37 -16.73
N ASN A 16 22.63 -2.51 -17.43
CA ASN A 16 21.76 -2.89 -18.55
C ASN A 16 20.79 -4.03 -18.20
N LEU A 17 20.24 -4.02 -16.97
CA LEU A 17 19.23 -5.00 -16.61
C LEU A 17 17.98 -4.84 -17.49
N PRO A 18 17.25 -5.93 -17.79
CA PRO A 18 15.99 -5.85 -18.51
C PRO A 18 15.00 -4.93 -17.80
N VAL A 19 14.29 -4.07 -18.56
CA VAL A 19 13.30 -3.12 -18.01
C VAL A 19 12.26 -3.80 -17.15
N GLY A 20 11.76 -4.97 -17.57
CA GLY A 20 10.81 -5.75 -16.77
C GLY A 20 11.35 -6.18 -15.41
N MET A 21 12.65 -6.48 -15.31
CA MET A 21 13.31 -6.83 -14.06
C MET A 21 13.43 -5.62 -13.14
N MET A 22 13.82 -4.46 -13.67
CA MET A 22 13.88 -3.21 -12.90
C MET A 22 12.49 -2.79 -12.39
N ALA A 23 11.47 -2.88 -13.24
CA ALA A 23 10.10 -2.60 -12.87
C ALA A 23 9.60 -3.55 -11.77
N ALA A 24 9.90 -4.85 -11.86
CA ALA A 24 9.60 -5.80 -10.81
C ALA A 24 10.29 -5.41 -9.49
N LYS A 25 11.62 -5.23 -9.49
CA LYS A 25 12.39 -4.85 -8.30
C LYS A 25 11.81 -3.62 -7.60
N PHE A 26 11.37 -2.61 -8.36
CA PHE A 26 10.68 -1.44 -7.82
C PHE A 26 9.37 -1.81 -7.10
N HIS A 27 8.45 -2.54 -7.76
CA HIS A 27 7.16 -2.89 -7.16
C HIS A 27 7.32 -3.78 -5.93
N PHE A 28 8.19 -4.79 -5.99
CA PHE A 28 8.44 -5.69 -4.87
C PHE A 28 9.12 -4.97 -3.70
N GLY A 29 10.11 -4.10 -3.98
CA GLY A 29 10.78 -3.31 -2.95
C GLY A 29 9.86 -2.31 -2.27
N LEU A 30 8.96 -1.65 -3.02
CA LEU A 30 7.95 -0.76 -2.44
C LEU A 30 6.96 -1.55 -1.58
N ALA A 31 6.49 -2.71 -2.06
CA ALA A 31 5.58 -3.57 -1.29
C ALA A 31 6.22 -4.05 0.03
N GLU A 32 7.49 -4.42 0.00
CA GLU A 32 8.26 -4.79 1.19
C GLU A 32 8.38 -3.60 2.16
N ALA A 33 8.77 -2.42 1.68
CA ALA A 33 8.90 -1.23 2.52
C ALA A 33 7.58 -0.87 3.23
N ILE A 34 6.45 -0.90 2.50
CA ILE A 34 5.12 -0.68 3.08
C ILE A 34 4.81 -1.75 4.12
N SER A 35 5.01 -3.03 3.80
CA SER A 35 4.62 -4.14 4.67
C SER A 35 5.47 -4.19 5.95
N THR A 36 6.73 -3.80 5.89
CA THR A 36 7.63 -3.71 7.05
C THR A 36 7.24 -2.53 7.95
N MET A 37 6.87 -1.39 7.36
CA MET A 37 6.37 -0.25 8.13
C MET A 37 5.07 -0.58 8.87
N VAL A 38 4.10 -1.20 8.18
CA VAL A 38 2.79 -1.53 8.77
C VAL A 38 2.94 -2.57 9.89
N GLU A 39 3.77 -3.59 9.72
CA GLU A 39 4.04 -4.58 10.76
C GLU A 39 4.60 -3.94 12.03
N ARG A 40 5.58 -3.05 11.87
CA ARG A 40 6.14 -2.32 13.00
C ARG A 40 5.05 -1.54 13.74
N LEU A 41 4.21 -0.82 13.00
CA LEU A 41 3.11 -0.04 13.57
C LEU A 41 2.07 -0.94 14.25
N SER A 42 1.77 -2.14 13.72
CA SER A 42 0.81 -3.05 14.34
C SER A 42 1.27 -3.52 15.73
N PHE A 43 2.58 -3.69 15.93
CA PHE A 43 3.11 -4.01 17.26
C PHE A 43 3.14 -2.80 18.19
N GLU A 44 3.45 -1.60 17.68
CA GLU A 44 3.53 -0.37 18.49
C GLU A 44 2.15 0.14 18.94
N THR A 45 1.09 -0.16 18.19
CA THR A 45 -0.27 0.40 18.41
C THR A 45 -1.37 -0.65 18.57
N GLU A 46 -1.01 -1.94 18.57
CA GLU A 46 -1.89 -3.08 18.83
C GLU A 46 -3.12 -3.17 17.90
N PHE A 47 -2.98 -2.83 16.61
CA PHE A 47 -4.02 -3.09 15.61
C PHE A 47 -3.79 -4.40 14.86
N HIS A 48 -4.88 -4.99 14.38
CA HIS A 48 -4.85 -6.19 13.54
C HIS A 48 -5.45 -6.01 12.15
N GLN A 49 -6.15 -4.89 11.90
CA GLN A 49 -6.82 -4.62 10.63
C GLN A 49 -6.13 -3.49 9.87
N VAL A 50 -5.90 -3.70 8.57
CA VAL A 50 -5.26 -2.76 7.65
C VAL A 50 -6.15 -2.55 6.43
N ILE A 51 -6.38 -1.29 6.07
CA ILE A 51 -7.15 -0.93 4.87
C ILE A 51 -6.20 -0.38 3.80
N LEU A 52 -6.20 -0.98 2.61
CA LEU A 52 -5.46 -0.50 1.45
C LEU A 52 -6.38 0.32 0.54
N THR A 53 -6.10 1.62 0.44
CA THR A 53 -6.89 2.62 -0.30
C THR A 53 -5.98 3.58 -1.07
N GLY A 54 -6.54 4.39 -1.97
CA GLY A 54 -5.80 5.35 -2.79
C GLY A 54 -5.57 4.84 -4.21
N GLY A 55 -5.43 5.77 -5.17
CA GLY A 55 -5.29 5.44 -6.60
C GLY A 55 -4.04 4.61 -6.93
N VAL A 56 -2.97 4.72 -6.13
CA VAL A 56 -1.75 3.91 -6.31
C VAL A 56 -2.03 2.41 -6.13
N PHE A 57 -2.97 2.04 -5.27
CA PHE A 57 -3.38 0.64 -5.07
C PHE A 57 -4.30 0.09 -6.17
N GLN A 58 -4.61 0.88 -7.22
CA GLN A 58 -5.15 0.32 -8.46
C GLN A 58 -4.09 -0.48 -9.23
N ASN A 59 -2.80 -0.32 -8.90
CA ASN A 59 -1.74 -1.16 -9.40
C ASN A 59 -1.87 -2.58 -8.81
N GLN A 60 -2.30 -3.53 -9.64
CA GLN A 60 -2.57 -4.90 -9.20
C GLN A 60 -1.35 -5.61 -8.63
N ILE A 61 -0.14 -5.36 -9.17
CA ILE A 61 1.10 -5.96 -8.66
C ILE A 61 1.34 -5.46 -7.24
N LEU A 62 1.27 -4.15 -7.02
CA LEU A 62 1.49 -3.57 -5.69
C LEU A 62 0.42 -4.01 -4.69
N LEU A 63 -0.87 -3.96 -5.08
CA LEU A 63 -1.98 -4.38 -4.23
C LEU A 63 -1.83 -5.84 -3.78
N THR A 64 -1.62 -6.75 -4.73
CA THR A 64 -1.45 -8.18 -4.43
C THR A 64 -0.24 -8.39 -3.51
N GLN A 65 0.91 -7.79 -3.83
CA GLN A 65 2.14 -7.98 -3.06
C GLN A 65 2.03 -7.44 -1.63
N VAL A 66 1.46 -6.26 -1.43
CA VAL A 66 1.25 -5.71 -0.09
C VAL A 66 0.23 -6.55 0.68
N ARG A 67 -0.89 -6.92 0.05
CA ARG A 67 -1.94 -7.73 0.70
C ARG A 67 -1.38 -9.07 1.20
N GLU A 68 -0.69 -9.81 0.34
CA GLU A 68 -0.15 -11.13 0.69
C GLU A 68 0.89 -11.04 1.80
N ARG A 69 1.80 -10.06 1.75
CA ARG A 69 2.82 -9.84 2.79
C ARG A 69 2.21 -9.48 4.13
N LEU A 70 1.19 -8.62 4.17
CA LEU A 70 0.50 -8.27 5.41
C LEU A 70 -0.30 -9.45 5.97
N MET A 71 -1.01 -10.21 5.12
CA MET A 71 -1.73 -11.41 5.55
C MET A 71 -0.78 -12.48 6.12
N SER A 72 0.42 -12.64 5.54
CA SER A 72 1.44 -13.55 6.09
C SER A 72 1.96 -13.16 7.48
N LYS A 73 1.71 -11.91 7.91
CA LYS A 73 2.04 -11.37 9.23
C LYS A 73 0.84 -11.40 10.18
N ASN A 74 -0.20 -12.16 9.86
CA ASN A 74 -1.44 -12.29 10.63
C ASN A 74 -2.24 -10.97 10.75
N LEU A 75 -2.12 -10.07 9.77
CA LEU A 75 -2.97 -8.89 9.66
C LEU A 75 -4.16 -9.16 8.74
N GLU A 76 -5.34 -8.71 9.15
CA GLU A 76 -6.52 -8.67 8.29
C GLU A 76 -6.38 -7.51 7.31
N VAL A 77 -6.51 -7.77 6.01
CA VAL A 77 -6.36 -6.74 4.98
C VAL A 77 -7.66 -6.55 4.22
N LEU A 78 -8.17 -5.32 4.26
CA LEU A 78 -9.35 -4.89 3.52
C LEU A 78 -8.96 -3.96 2.37
N THR A 79 -9.74 -3.99 1.29
CA THR A 79 -9.64 -3.01 0.21
C THR A 79 -11.01 -2.77 -0.41
N HIS A 80 -11.07 -1.82 -1.31
CA HIS A 80 -12.28 -1.40 -2.01
C HIS A 80 -12.85 -2.51 -2.90
N SER A 81 -14.18 -2.66 -2.89
CA SER A 81 -14.90 -3.61 -3.76
C SER A 81 -16.13 -3.02 -4.45
N GLN A 82 -16.80 -2.03 -3.84
CA GLN A 82 -18.02 -1.42 -4.37
C GLN A 82 -17.82 0.00 -4.92
N VAL A 83 -16.81 0.71 -4.41
CA VAL A 83 -16.39 2.03 -4.91
C VAL A 83 -14.92 1.94 -5.33
N PRO A 84 -14.42 2.80 -6.23
CA PRO A 84 -13.01 2.75 -6.61
C PRO A 84 -12.12 3.23 -5.45
N SER A 85 -10.90 2.68 -5.36
CA SER A 85 -9.91 3.11 -4.35
C SER A 85 -9.33 4.49 -4.63
N ASN A 86 -9.55 5.06 -5.82
CA ASN A 86 -9.12 6.39 -6.21
C ASN A 86 -10.13 7.46 -5.80
N ASP A 87 -9.93 8.68 -6.28
CA ASP A 87 -10.72 9.85 -5.90
C ASP A 87 -12.22 9.72 -6.27
N GLY A 88 -12.59 8.80 -7.16
CA GLY A 88 -13.99 8.46 -7.43
C GLY A 88 -14.73 7.89 -6.20
N GLY A 89 -14.03 7.32 -5.23
CA GLY A 89 -14.58 6.82 -3.96
C GLY A 89 -14.46 7.80 -2.79
N LEU A 90 -13.83 8.97 -2.99
CA LEU A 90 -13.48 9.89 -1.91
C LEU A 90 -14.71 10.49 -1.22
N SER A 91 -15.75 10.81 -1.98
CA SER A 91 -16.99 11.41 -1.45
C SER A 91 -17.73 10.48 -0.48
N LEU A 92 -17.66 9.15 -0.70
CA LEU A 92 -18.20 8.18 0.24
C LEU A 92 -17.48 8.30 1.59
N GLY A 93 -16.15 8.25 1.60
CA GLY A 93 -15.35 8.39 2.83
C GLY A 93 -15.66 9.69 3.58
N GLN A 94 -15.78 10.81 2.86
CA GLN A 94 -16.18 12.09 3.43
C GLN A 94 -17.56 12.02 4.12
N ALA A 95 -18.56 11.45 3.45
CA ALA A 95 -19.90 11.32 3.99
C ALA A 95 -19.95 10.44 5.24
N VAL A 96 -19.26 9.29 5.24
CA VAL A 96 -19.28 8.37 6.41
C VAL A 96 -18.55 8.99 7.61
N ILE A 97 -17.41 9.66 7.39
CA ILE A 97 -16.68 10.37 8.45
C ILE A 97 -17.54 11.48 9.05
N ALA A 98 -18.21 12.29 8.22
CA ALA A 98 -19.10 13.34 8.71
C ALA A 98 -20.27 12.75 9.51
N SER A 99 -20.88 11.67 9.03
CA SER A 99 -21.96 10.99 9.74
C SER A 99 -21.51 10.37 11.07
N ALA A 100 -20.29 9.87 11.17
CA ALA A 100 -19.75 9.33 12.42
C ALA A 100 -19.57 10.44 13.46
N LYS A 101 -18.99 11.58 13.07
CA LYS A 101 -18.80 12.74 13.95
C LYS A 101 -20.10 13.28 14.53
N LEU A 102 -21.14 13.41 13.69
CA LEU A 102 -22.45 13.88 14.12
C LEU A 102 -23.19 12.94 15.09
N LYS A 103 -22.78 11.67 15.19
CA LYS A 103 -23.34 10.71 16.15
C LYS A 103 -22.63 10.71 17.50
N GLU A 104 -21.42 11.27 17.56
CA GLU A 104 -20.64 11.40 18.80
C GLU A 104 -21.01 12.67 19.58
N GLU A 105 -21.72 13.61 18.95
CA GLU A 105 -22.37 14.79 19.54
C GLU A 105 -23.77 14.46 20.09
#